data_AF-A0A090QP79-F1
#
_entry.id   AF-A0A090QP79-F1
#
_cell.length_a   1.000
_cell.length_b   1.000
_cell.length_c   1.000
_cell.angle_alpha   90.00
_cell.angle_beta   90.00
_cell.angle_gamma   90.00
#
_symmetry.space_group_name_H-M   'P 1'
#
loop_
_entity.id
_entity.type
_entity.pdbx_description
1 polymer ?
#
loop_
_entity_poly.entity_id
_entity_poly.type
_entity_poly.pdbx_seq_one_letter_code
_entity_poly.pdbx_strand_id
1 'polypeptide(L)'
;MGEYVNPETGEVIKGEIQRYLAGDPTAGNLAGGYMYSMWALPAIGLAIYRSAKPEKRALVGGIMASAALTSWLTGITEPMEFSFLFVAPVLYVIHCVLTGIGFALVSLLDIHHSVTFAHGAIDFLIYYPLSQNAWLFILIGPMWALLYYSIFRFMITKFNLPTPGRESEQDDLKKVAVIDGELATQLVAALGGKKNIKHVDACITRLRVTLHDMQLADVQAIKQLGAREVLVIGDNLQAIFGTQSDHIKTEINQVLLVN
;
A
#
# COMPACT_ATOMS: atom_id res chain seq x y z
N MET A 1 -5.44 -35.39 0.19
CA MET A 1 -4.81 -34.12 0.59
C MET A 1 -5.86 -33.29 1.30
N GLY A 2 -5.55 -32.75 2.48
CA GLY A 2 -6.46 -31.85 3.22
C GLY A 2 -7.00 -32.39 4.54
N GLU A 3 -6.71 -33.65 4.88
CA GLU A 3 -7.08 -34.30 6.13
C GLU A 3 -5.84 -34.99 6.72
N TYR A 4 -5.66 -34.84 8.04
CA TYR A 4 -4.64 -35.51 8.85
C TYR A 4 -5.33 -36.17 10.03
N VAL A 5 -5.09 -37.46 10.24
CA VAL A 5 -5.60 -38.16 11.43
C VAL A 5 -4.52 -38.09 12.49
N ASN A 6 -4.79 -37.40 13.59
CA ASN A 6 -3.84 -37.32 14.68
C ASN A 6 -3.62 -38.73 15.27
N PRO A 7 -2.38 -39.26 15.26
CA PRO A 7 -2.10 -40.62 15.69
C PRO A 7 -2.30 -40.83 17.20
N GLU A 8 -2.30 -39.77 18.00
CA GLU A 8 -2.48 -39.82 19.45
C GLU A 8 -3.97 -39.71 19.86
N THR A 9 -4.76 -38.89 19.16
CA THR A 9 -6.16 -38.61 19.52
C THR A 9 -7.19 -39.28 18.62
N GLY A 10 -6.79 -39.74 17.43
CA GLY A 10 -7.69 -40.26 16.39
C GLY A 10 -8.55 -39.19 15.71
N GLU A 11 -8.34 -37.90 16.02
CA GLU A 11 -9.11 -36.79 15.49
C GLU A 11 -8.73 -36.50 14.02
N VAL A 12 -9.73 -36.24 13.18
CA VAL A 12 -9.54 -35.81 11.79
C VAL A 12 -9.37 -34.30 11.74
N ILE A 13 -8.15 -33.85 11.50
CA ILE A 13 -7.77 -32.43 11.42
C ILE A 13 -7.79 -31.99 9.96
N LYS A 14 -8.47 -30.86 9.69
CA LYS A 14 -8.59 -30.26 8.35
C LYS A 14 -8.06 -28.84 8.33
N GLY A 15 -7.68 -28.39 7.13
CA GLY A 15 -7.09 -27.08 6.92
C GLY A 15 -5.57 -27.12 6.98
N GLU A 16 -4.91 -26.24 6.22
CA GLU A 16 -3.46 -26.22 6.09
C GLU A 16 -2.80 -26.01 7.47
N ILE A 17 -3.09 -24.86 8.08
CA ILE A 17 -2.44 -24.43 9.30
C ILE A 17 -2.71 -25.37 10.47
N GLN A 18 -3.94 -25.87 10.62
CA GLN A 18 -4.28 -26.81 11.69
C GLN A 18 -3.52 -28.13 11.53
N ARG A 19 -3.36 -28.63 10.30
CA ARG A 19 -2.55 -29.82 10.01
C ARG A 19 -1.08 -29.57 10.31
N TYR A 20 -0.54 -28.42 9.90
CA TYR A 20 0.85 -28.04 10.18
C TYR A 20 1.13 -27.94 11.69
N LEU A 21 0.24 -27.30 12.45
CA LEU A 21 0.36 -27.19 13.91
C LEU A 21 0.22 -28.54 14.62
N ALA A 22 -0.51 -29.48 14.02
CA ALA A 22 -0.63 -30.86 14.51
C ALA A 22 0.55 -31.76 14.10
N GLY A 23 1.56 -31.22 13.41
CA GLY A 23 2.76 -31.95 13.00
C GLY A 23 2.58 -32.83 11.76
N ASP A 24 1.58 -32.56 10.91
CA ASP A 24 1.43 -33.27 9.64
C ASP A 24 2.62 -32.96 8.70
N PRO A 25 3.46 -33.96 8.35
CA PRO A 25 4.63 -33.75 7.48
C PRO A 25 4.26 -33.40 6.03
N THR A 26 2.98 -33.53 5.65
CA THR A 26 2.47 -33.17 4.33
C THR A 26 1.79 -31.79 4.29
N ALA A 27 1.86 -31.04 5.40
CA ALA A 27 1.45 -29.64 5.50
C ALA A 27 2.69 -28.71 5.38
N GLY A 28 2.48 -27.39 5.39
CA GLY A 28 3.51 -26.37 5.18
C GLY A 28 3.78 -26.01 3.71
N ASN A 29 2.87 -26.36 2.78
CA ASN A 29 3.08 -26.13 1.34
C ASN A 29 2.91 -24.68 0.89
N LEU A 30 2.46 -23.79 1.78
CA LEU A 30 2.23 -22.38 1.47
C LEU A 30 3.43 -21.48 1.81
N ALA A 31 4.59 -22.06 2.13
CA ALA A 31 5.81 -21.35 2.50
C ALA A 31 6.32 -20.37 1.42
N GLY A 32 5.92 -20.54 0.16
CA GLY A 32 6.32 -19.69 -0.96
C GLY A 32 6.12 -18.20 -0.73
N GLY A 33 5.14 -17.82 0.11
CA GLY A 33 4.85 -16.42 0.34
C GLY A 33 5.97 -15.64 1.05
N TYR A 34 6.78 -16.32 1.86
CA TYR A 34 7.94 -15.71 2.53
C TYR A 34 8.98 -15.17 1.52
N MET A 35 9.02 -15.72 0.30
CA MET A 35 9.91 -15.23 -0.77
C MET A 35 9.57 -13.81 -1.20
N TYR A 36 8.28 -13.47 -1.32
CA TYR A 36 7.92 -12.15 -1.83
C TYR A 36 7.80 -11.11 -0.72
N SER A 37 7.21 -11.46 0.43
CA SER A 37 6.98 -10.55 1.55
C SER A 37 8.28 -10.10 2.24
N MET A 38 9.20 -11.04 2.48
CA MET A 38 10.44 -10.78 3.22
C MET A 38 11.64 -10.43 2.32
N TRP A 39 11.63 -10.84 1.06
CA TRP A 39 12.80 -10.67 0.19
C TRP A 39 12.51 -9.80 -1.02
N ALA A 40 11.48 -10.14 -1.81
CA ALA A 40 11.19 -9.41 -3.04
C ALA A 40 10.73 -7.97 -2.80
N LEU A 41 9.75 -7.74 -1.92
CA LEU A 41 9.16 -6.41 -1.72
C LEU A 41 10.12 -5.41 -1.09
N PRO A 42 10.96 -5.77 -0.10
CA PRO A 42 12.06 -4.90 0.34
C PRO A 42 13.05 -4.58 -0.79
N ALA A 43 13.38 -5.55 -1.64
CA ALA A 43 14.26 -5.34 -2.78
C ALA A 43 13.63 -4.42 -3.85
N ILE A 44 12.33 -4.53 -4.10
CA ILE A 44 11.55 -3.62 -4.95
C ILE A 44 11.60 -2.21 -4.38
N GLY A 45 11.34 -2.05 -3.08
CA GLY A 45 11.42 -0.75 -2.40
C GLY A 45 12.79 -0.09 -2.55
N LEU A 46 13.87 -0.88 -2.43
CA LEU A 46 15.24 -0.42 -2.69
C LEU A 46 15.45 -0.02 -4.16
N ALA A 47 14.92 -0.80 -5.11
CA ALA A 47 15.01 -0.49 -6.54
C ALA A 47 14.29 0.82 -6.89
N ILE A 48 13.09 1.04 -6.34
CA ILE A 48 12.30 2.27 -6.50
C ILE A 48 13.06 3.46 -5.89
N TYR A 49 13.50 3.35 -4.64
CA TYR A 49 14.28 4.38 -3.96
C TYR A 49 15.51 4.79 -4.76
N ARG A 50 16.32 3.82 -5.22
CA ARG A 50 17.53 4.11 -5.98
C ARG A 50 17.23 4.66 -7.38
N SER A 51 16.02 4.47 -7.89
CA SER A 51 15.58 4.96 -9.20
C SER A 51 14.88 6.32 -9.13
N ALA A 52 14.50 6.79 -7.94
CA ALA A 52 13.93 8.11 -7.74
C ALA A 52 14.93 9.23 -8.08
N LYS A 53 14.39 10.39 -8.48
CA LYS A 53 15.14 11.63 -8.70
C LYS A 53 15.88 12.05 -7.43
N PRO A 54 17.09 12.64 -7.53
CA PRO A 54 17.89 13.03 -6.37
C PRO A 54 17.13 13.89 -5.36
N GLU A 55 16.30 14.84 -5.82
CA GLU A 55 15.58 15.75 -4.93
C GLU A 55 14.48 15.06 -4.12
N LYS A 56 13.91 13.96 -4.63
CA LYS A 56 12.80 13.22 -4.01
C LYS A 56 13.25 11.98 -3.22
N ARG A 57 14.54 11.63 -3.28
CA ARG A 57 15.06 10.37 -2.69
C ARG A 57 14.82 10.24 -1.20
N ALA A 58 14.92 11.31 -0.43
CA ALA A 58 14.70 11.26 1.01
C ALA A 58 13.24 10.88 1.33
N LEU A 59 12.28 11.55 0.68
CA LEU A 59 10.85 11.28 0.82
C LEU A 59 10.50 9.85 0.38
N VAL A 60 10.91 9.47 -0.83
CA VAL A 60 10.64 8.13 -1.37
C VAL A 60 11.31 7.06 -0.52
N GLY A 61 12.54 7.30 -0.07
CA GLY A 61 13.27 6.38 0.80
C GLY A 61 12.51 6.11 2.11
N GLY A 62 11.97 7.14 2.75
CA GLY A 62 11.16 6.99 3.97
C GLY A 62 9.89 6.16 3.73
N ILE A 63 9.13 6.46 2.68
CA ILE A 63 7.89 5.75 2.35
C ILE A 63 8.19 4.28 1.99
N MET A 64 9.18 4.04 1.12
CA MET A 64 9.56 2.68 0.70
C MET A 64 10.13 1.87 1.85
N ALA A 65 10.95 2.47 2.72
CA ALA A 65 11.48 1.78 3.90
C ALA A 65 10.38 1.39 4.87
N SER A 66 9.42 2.27 5.16
CA SER A 66 8.29 1.96 6.02
C SER A 66 7.43 0.83 5.44
N ALA A 67 7.06 0.91 4.16
CA ALA A 67 6.27 -0.12 3.50
C ALA A 67 7.01 -1.47 3.42
N ALA A 68 8.32 -1.44 3.13
CA ALA A 68 9.16 -2.63 3.10
C ALA A 68 9.26 -3.29 4.48
N LEU A 69 9.43 -2.48 5.53
CA LEU A 69 9.49 -2.97 6.91
C LEU A 69 8.15 -3.60 7.33
N THR A 70 7.02 -2.97 6.99
CA THR A 70 5.70 -3.54 7.25
C THR A 70 5.54 -4.89 6.55
N SER A 71 5.84 -4.97 5.25
CA SER A 71 5.81 -6.23 4.49
C SER A 71 6.72 -7.30 5.09
N TRP A 72 7.95 -6.93 5.41
CA TRP A 72 8.92 -7.87 5.97
C TRP A 72 8.48 -8.39 7.34
N LEU A 73 8.00 -7.49 8.22
CA LEU A 73 7.72 -7.82 9.60
C LEU A 73 6.38 -8.57 9.75
N THR A 74 5.33 -8.06 9.12
CA THR A 74 3.95 -8.56 9.31
C THR A 74 3.41 -9.34 8.13
N GLY A 75 4.05 -9.28 6.96
CA GLY A 75 3.55 -9.91 5.73
C GLY A 75 2.49 -9.12 4.98
N ILE A 76 2.11 -7.92 5.47
CA ILE A 76 1.16 -7.02 4.78
C ILE A 76 1.87 -6.32 3.63
N THR A 77 1.41 -6.54 2.40
CA THR A 77 2.17 -6.23 1.18
C THR A 77 1.62 -5.07 0.37
N GLU A 78 0.35 -4.74 0.57
CA GLU A 78 -0.40 -3.70 -0.13
C GLU A 78 0.30 -2.33 -0.12
N PRO A 79 0.87 -1.85 1.02
CA PRO A 79 1.57 -0.56 1.02
C PRO A 79 2.74 -0.51 0.05
N MET A 80 3.41 -1.64 -0.20
CA MET A 80 4.49 -1.73 -1.18
C MET A 80 3.95 -1.95 -2.59
N GLU A 81 3.01 -2.87 -2.78
CA GLU A 81 2.49 -3.22 -4.11
C GLU A 81 1.75 -2.07 -4.78
N PHE A 82 1.01 -1.27 -4.01
CA PHE A 82 0.29 -0.11 -4.53
C PHE A 82 1.22 0.98 -5.07
N SER A 83 2.50 0.97 -4.66
CA SER A 83 3.50 1.91 -5.16
C SER A 83 3.83 1.71 -6.64
N PHE A 84 3.56 0.54 -7.22
CA PHE A 84 3.82 0.25 -8.63
C PHE A 84 2.64 -0.37 -9.39
N LEU A 85 1.65 -0.96 -8.69
CA LEU A 85 0.46 -1.57 -9.30
C LEU A 85 -0.26 -0.62 -10.28
N PHE A 86 -0.52 0.61 -9.86
CA PHE A 86 -1.34 1.56 -10.63
C PHE A 86 -0.51 2.39 -11.62
N VAL A 87 0.77 2.59 -11.36
CA VAL A 87 1.65 3.45 -12.17
C VAL A 87 2.46 2.67 -13.20
N ALA A 88 2.74 1.40 -12.94
CA ALA A 88 3.50 0.51 -13.81
C ALA A 88 2.94 -0.91 -13.79
N PRO A 89 1.74 -1.16 -14.36
CA PRO A 89 1.08 -2.48 -14.33
C PRO A 89 1.94 -3.63 -14.83
N VAL A 90 2.85 -3.37 -15.78
CA VAL A 90 3.81 -4.36 -16.29
C VAL A 90 4.71 -4.91 -15.17
N LEU A 91 5.16 -4.07 -14.23
CA LEU A 91 5.95 -4.53 -13.07
C LEU A 91 5.12 -5.44 -12.16
N TYR A 92 3.82 -5.16 -12.04
CA TYR A 92 2.92 -6.00 -11.25
C TYR A 92 2.68 -7.36 -11.89
N VAL A 93 2.50 -7.43 -13.21
CA VAL A 93 2.41 -8.72 -13.92
C VAL A 93 3.68 -9.54 -13.73
N ILE A 94 4.86 -8.91 -13.85
CA ILE A 94 6.15 -9.56 -13.59
C ILE A 94 6.21 -10.08 -12.15
N HIS A 95 5.80 -9.26 -11.19
CA HIS A 95 5.73 -9.64 -9.77
C HIS A 95 4.82 -10.85 -9.56
N CYS A 96 3.61 -10.89 -10.12
CA CYS A 96 2.71 -12.04 -10.01
C CYS A 96 3.31 -13.33 -10.57
N VAL A 97 3.95 -13.26 -11.74
CA VAL A 97 4.60 -14.43 -12.36
C VAL A 97 5.76 -14.92 -11.50
N LEU A 98 6.64 -14.02 -11.07
CA LEU A 98 7.76 -14.37 -10.21
C LEU A 98 7.27 -14.92 -8.86
N THR A 99 6.22 -14.36 -8.26
CA THR A 99 5.61 -14.91 -7.05
C THR A 99 5.16 -16.35 -7.24
N GLY A 100 4.48 -16.67 -8.34
CA GLY A 100 4.10 -18.05 -8.67
C GLY A 100 5.31 -18.99 -8.81
N ILE A 101 6.38 -18.53 -9.46
CA ILE A 101 7.66 -19.27 -9.54
C ILE A 101 8.28 -19.44 -8.15
N GLY A 102 8.18 -18.45 -7.28
CA GLY A 102 8.66 -18.52 -5.90
C GLY A 102 7.96 -19.61 -5.10
N PHE A 103 6.62 -19.71 -5.22
CA PHE A 103 5.87 -20.83 -4.62
C PHE A 103 6.30 -22.18 -5.19
N ALA A 104 6.43 -22.29 -6.51
CA ALA A 104 6.88 -23.53 -7.14
C ALA A 104 8.30 -23.91 -6.68
N LEU A 105 9.23 -22.96 -6.61
CA LEU A 105 10.61 -23.19 -6.17
C LEU A 105 10.67 -23.68 -4.72
N VAL A 106 9.93 -23.04 -3.81
CA VAL A 106 9.89 -23.43 -2.40
C VAL A 106 9.31 -24.84 -2.24
N SER A 107 8.27 -25.18 -3.01
CA SER A 107 7.70 -26.52 -3.05
C SER A 107 8.69 -27.55 -3.65
N LEU A 108 9.41 -27.21 -4.72
CA LEU A 108 10.43 -28.08 -5.33
C LEU A 108 11.62 -28.37 -4.41
N LEU A 109 11.93 -27.43 -3.51
CA LEU A 109 13.00 -27.58 -2.51
C LEU A 109 12.53 -28.29 -1.23
N ASP A 110 11.30 -28.81 -1.21
CA ASP A 110 10.72 -29.52 -0.06
C ASP A 110 10.79 -28.68 1.23
N ILE A 111 10.53 -27.38 1.09
CA ILE A 111 10.49 -26.45 2.22
C ILE A 111 9.06 -26.41 2.74
N HIS A 112 8.88 -26.91 3.97
CA HIS A 112 7.59 -26.87 4.65
C HIS A 112 7.61 -25.82 5.75
N HIS A 113 6.75 -24.83 5.60
CA HIS A 113 6.51 -23.79 6.58
C HIS A 113 5.10 -23.25 6.40
N SER A 114 4.40 -22.97 7.49
CA SER A 114 3.03 -22.48 7.42
C SER A 114 2.94 -21.02 7.87
N VAL A 115 1.74 -20.49 7.80
CA VAL A 115 1.39 -19.10 8.05
C VAL A 115 0.02 -19.07 8.70
N THR A 116 -0.16 -18.19 9.68
CA THR A 116 -1.48 -17.98 10.30
C THR A 116 -2.22 -16.80 9.70
N PHE A 117 -1.51 -15.69 9.51
CA PHE A 117 -2.10 -14.45 9.01
C PHE A 117 -1.48 -14.05 7.68
N ALA A 118 -0.17 -13.81 7.67
CA ALA A 118 0.57 -13.41 6.49
C ALA A 118 2.04 -13.80 6.63
N HIS A 119 2.75 -13.89 5.51
CA HIS A 119 4.12 -14.40 5.44
C HIS A 119 5.16 -13.40 5.98
N GLY A 120 4.97 -12.85 7.17
CA GLY A 120 5.90 -11.94 7.82
C GLY A 120 6.98 -12.65 8.63
N ALA A 121 8.03 -11.93 8.99
CA ALA A 121 9.10 -12.41 9.85
C ALA A 121 8.59 -12.88 11.22
N ILE A 122 7.51 -12.29 11.75
CA ILE A 122 6.91 -12.71 13.01
C ILE A 122 6.40 -14.16 12.91
N ASP A 123 5.52 -14.45 11.95
CA ASP A 123 5.01 -15.81 11.71
C ASP A 123 6.17 -16.76 11.37
N PHE A 124 7.12 -16.30 10.56
CA PHE A 124 8.29 -17.11 10.19
C PHE A 124 9.06 -17.60 11.42
N LEU A 125 9.34 -16.71 12.37
CA LEU A 125 10.12 -17.02 13.58
C LEU A 125 9.33 -17.86 14.59
N ILE A 126 8.04 -17.55 14.77
CA ILE A 126 7.17 -18.28 15.71
C ILE A 126 7.04 -19.75 15.28
N TYR A 127 6.86 -20.00 13.99
CA TYR A 127 6.63 -21.34 13.46
C TYR A 127 7.89 -22.04 12.94
N TYR A 128 9.05 -21.38 13.01
CA TYR A 128 10.34 -21.96 12.59
C TYR A 128 10.66 -23.31 13.26
N PRO A 129 10.40 -23.54 14.56
CA PRO A 129 10.68 -24.83 15.19
C PRO A 129 9.88 -26.01 14.63
N LEU A 130 8.75 -25.74 13.98
CA LEU A 130 7.89 -26.75 13.34
C LEU A 130 8.22 -26.95 11.86
N SER A 131 9.14 -26.15 11.32
CA SER A 131 9.40 -26.09 9.88
C SER A 131 10.37 -27.16 9.41
N GLN A 132 10.27 -27.52 8.14
CA GLN A 132 11.20 -28.40 7.45
C GLN A 132 11.94 -27.60 6.38
N ASN A 133 13.27 -27.71 6.35
CA ASN A 133 14.15 -27.04 5.39
C ASN A 133 14.01 -25.50 5.32
N ALA A 134 13.32 -24.84 6.26
CA ALA A 134 13.12 -23.38 6.22
C ALA A 134 14.42 -22.57 6.34
N TRP A 135 15.51 -23.16 6.85
CA TRP A 135 16.83 -22.54 6.83
C TRP A 135 17.29 -22.18 5.41
N LEU A 136 16.80 -22.88 4.38
CA LEU A 136 17.10 -22.59 2.97
C LEU A 136 16.67 -21.18 2.56
N PHE A 137 15.68 -20.57 3.23
CA PHE A 137 15.29 -19.17 2.98
C PHE A 137 16.45 -18.18 3.18
N ILE A 138 17.42 -18.49 4.05
CA ILE A 138 18.62 -17.67 4.25
C ILE A 138 19.52 -17.69 3.00
N LEU A 139 19.46 -18.76 2.20
CA LEU A 139 20.20 -18.90 0.96
C LEU A 139 19.41 -18.38 -0.25
N ILE A 140 18.19 -18.88 -0.44
CA ILE A 140 17.38 -18.54 -1.62
C ILE A 140 16.78 -17.14 -1.55
N GLY A 141 16.50 -16.64 -0.35
CA GLY A 141 15.90 -15.33 -0.12
C GLY A 141 16.76 -14.18 -0.64
N PRO A 142 18.05 -14.06 -0.25
CA PRO A 142 18.95 -13.05 -0.80
C PRO A 142 19.12 -13.13 -2.32
N MET A 143 19.16 -14.34 -2.88
CA MET A 143 19.21 -14.53 -4.35
C MET A 143 17.93 -14.02 -5.02
N TRP A 144 16.78 -14.25 -4.39
CA TRP A 144 15.49 -13.77 -4.85
C TRP A 144 15.38 -12.24 -4.77
N ALA A 145 15.82 -11.65 -3.67
CA ALA A 145 15.93 -10.21 -3.51
C ALA A 145 16.81 -9.58 -4.60
N LEU A 146 17.97 -10.19 -4.89
CA LEU A 146 18.86 -9.72 -5.95
C LEU A 146 18.22 -9.82 -7.34
N LEU A 147 17.51 -10.91 -7.62
CA LEU A 147 16.76 -11.10 -8.87
C LEU A 147 15.70 -10.00 -9.05
N TYR A 148 14.86 -9.79 -8.03
CA TYR A 148 13.82 -8.77 -8.04
C TYR A 148 14.39 -7.36 -8.16
N TYR A 149 15.42 -7.03 -7.37
CA TYR A 149 16.10 -5.75 -7.46
C TYR A 149 16.61 -5.49 -8.88
N SER A 150 17.29 -6.48 -9.47
CA SER A 150 17.88 -6.36 -10.81
C SER A 150 16.81 -6.16 -11.89
N ILE A 151 15.74 -6.97 -11.87
CA ILE A 151 14.64 -6.88 -12.83
C ILE A 151 13.92 -5.54 -12.69
N PHE A 152 13.49 -5.17 -11.48
CA PHE A 152 12.77 -3.92 -11.25
C PHE A 152 13.63 -2.73 -11.61
N ARG A 153 14.89 -2.70 -11.16
CA ARG A 153 15.82 -1.61 -11.48
C ARG A 153 15.99 -1.46 -12.99
N PHE A 154 16.25 -2.57 -13.68
CA PHE A 154 16.43 -2.58 -15.13
C PHE A 154 15.17 -2.05 -15.83
N MET A 155 14.00 -2.59 -15.51
CA MET A 155 12.73 -2.19 -16.13
C MET A 155 12.41 -0.72 -15.89
N ILE A 156 12.56 -0.25 -14.64
CA ILE A 156 12.29 1.14 -14.26
C ILE A 156 13.18 2.11 -15.04
N THR A 157 14.48 1.83 -15.14
CA THR A 157 15.41 2.74 -15.82
C THR A 157 15.38 2.62 -17.33
N LYS A 158 15.18 1.41 -17.88
CA LYS A 158 15.21 1.16 -19.33
C LYS A 158 13.96 1.68 -20.03
N PHE A 159 12.79 1.49 -19.41
CA PHE A 159 11.50 1.91 -19.96
C PHE A 159 10.99 3.22 -19.37
N ASN A 160 11.80 3.87 -18.54
CA ASN A 160 11.46 5.11 -17.86
C ASN A 160 10.10 5.06 -17.14
N LEU A 161 9.87 4.00 -16.38
CA LEU A 161 8.58 3.78 -15.71
C LEU A 161 8.34 4.83 -14.62
N PRO A 162 7.10 5.33 -14.45
CA PRO A 162 6.76 6.43 -13.54
C PRO A 162 6.56 5.93 -12.10
N THR A 163 7.55 5.22 -11.54
CA THR A 163 7.52 4.81 -10.13
C THR A 163 7.65 6.03 -9.19
N PRO A 164 7.30 5.92 -7.89
CA PRO A 164 7.38 7.04 -6.95
C PRO A 164 8.73 7.76 -6.99
N GLY A 165 8.70 9.09 -7.12
CA GLY A 165 9.89 9.92 -7.25
C GLY A 165 10.45 10.04 -8.66
N ARG A 166 9.80 9.45 -9.67
CA ARG A 166 10.14 9.58 -11.09
C ARG A 166 9.06 10.32 -11.89
N GLU A 167 8.06 10.88 -11.22
CA GLU A 167 7.03 11.66 -11.90
C GLU A 167 7.63 12.88 -12.62
N SER A 168 7.01 13.28 -13.73
CA SER A 168 7.46 14.46 -14.48
C SER A 168 7.19 15.74 -13.69
N GLU A 169 7.93 16.83 -13.95
CA GLU A 169 7.62 18.12 -13.32
C GLU A 169 6.21 18.60 -13.68
N GLN A 170 5.69 18.22 -14.85
CA GLN A 170 4.28 18.46 -15.20
C GLN A 170 3.31 17.61 -14.38
N ASP A 171 3.69 16.43 -13.89
CA ASP A 171 2.87 15.63 -12.98
C ASP A 171 2.95 16.16 -11.54
N ASP A 172 4.08 16.74 -11.14
CA ASP A 172 4.22 17.47 -9.88
C ASP A 172 3.43 18.77 -9.92
N LEU A 173 3.55 19.52 -11.01
CA LEU A 173 2.73 20.70 -11.30
C LEU A 173 1.27 20.30 -11.49
N LYS A 174 0.91 19.11 -11.98
CA LYS A 174 -0.51 18.67 -11.95
C LYS A 174 -0.93 18.24 -10.55
N LYS A 175 -0.10 17.60 -9.74
CA LYS A 175 -0.46 17.28 -8.34
C LYS A 175 -0.58 18.55 -7.48
N VAL A 176 0.19 19.59 -7.80
CA VAL A 176 0.18 20.90 -7.13
C VAL A 176 -0.81 21.90 -7.78
N ALA A 177 -1.06 21.82 -9.10
CA ALA A 177 -1.95 22.73 -9.83
C ALA A 177 -3.33 22.13 -10.16
N VAL A 178 -3.60 20.86 -9.82
CA VAL A 178 -4.98 20.32 -9.89
C VAL A 178 -5.84 20.81 -8.72
N ILE A 179 -5.26 21.53 -7.74
CA ILE A 179 -6.03 22.39 -6.83
C ILE A 179 -5.26 23.70 -6.73
N ASP A 180 -5.45 24.53 -7.75
CA ASP A 180 -5.00 25.91 -7.75
C ASP A 180 -5.49 26.59 -6.46
N GLY A 181 -4.71 27.53 -5.90
CA GLY A 181 -5.18 28.35 -4.77
C GLY A 181 -6.52 29.04 -5.10
N GLU A 182 -6.82 29.17 -6.40
CA GLU A 182 -8.11 29.57 -6.94
C GLU A 182 -9.25 28.61 -6.56
N LEU A 183 -9.09 27.28 -6.65
CA LEU A 183 -10.13 26.31 -6.28
C LEU A 183 -10.43 26.38 -4.78
N ALA A 184 -9.40 26.47 -3.93
CA ALA A 184 -9.58 26.66 -2.50
C ALA A 184 -10.29 27.99 -2.19
N THR A 185 -9.95 29.06 -2.90
CA THR A 185 -10.60 30.37 -2.76
C THR A 185 -12.07 30.33 -3.20
N GLN A 186 -12.35 29.68 -4.33
CA GLN A 186 -13.71 29.49 -4.84
C GLN A 186 -14.54 28.59 -3.91
N LEU A 187 -13.95 27.55 -3.33
CA LEU A 187 -14.61 26.71 -2.32
C LEU A 187 -14.89 27.48 -1.04
N VAL A 188 -13.94 28.30 -0.55
CA VAL A 188 -14.18 29.16 0.61
C VAL A 188 -15.30 30.16 0.33
N ALA A 189 -15.36 30.74 -0.87
CA ALA A 189 -16.45 31.62 -1.28
C ALA A 189 -17.80 30.87 -1.32
N ALA A 190 -17.83 29.68 -1.94
CA ALA A 190 -19.00 28.83 -2.01
C ALA A 190 -19.47 28.31 -0.63
N LEU A 191 -18.57 28.22 0.36
CA LEU A 191 -18.90 27.88 1.75
C LEU A 191 -19.42 29.07 2.57
N GLY A 192 -19.63 30.24 1.96
CA GLY A 192 -20.10 31.45 2.64
C GLY A 192 -18.99 32.36 3.17
N GLY A 193 -17.75 32.14 2.71
CA GLY A 193 -16.58 32.93 3.06
C GLY A 193 -15.85 32.46 4.33
N LYS A 194 -14.67 33.01 4.58
CA LYS A 194 -13.76 32.61 5.69
C LYS A 194 -14.45 32.63 7.06
N LYS A 195 -15.27 33.64 7.32
CA LYS A 195 -15.97 33.82 8.60
C LYS A 195 -17.07 32.79 8.85
N ASN A 196 -17.55 32.11 7.81
CA ASN A 196 -18.58 31.09 7.94
C ASN A 196 -18.02 29.71 8.28
N ILE A 197 -16.71 29.50 8.15
CA ILE A 197 -16.07 28.20 8.36
C ILE A 197 -15.58 28.09 9.81
N LYS A 198 -16.13 27.14 10.57
CA LYS A 198 -15.67 26.80 11.95
C LYS A 198 -14.47 25.88 11.91
N HIS A 199 -14.55 24.83 11.09
CA HIS A 199 -13.54 23.77 11.05
C HIS A 199 -13.54 23.06 9.70
N VAL A 200 -12.36 22.64 9.25
CA VAL A 200 -12.16 21.90 7.99
C VAL A 200 -11.29 20.68 8.28
N ASP A 201 -11.81 19.50 7.95
CA ASP A 201 -11.12 18.23 8.08
C ASP A 201 -11.35 17.36 6.83
N ALA A 202 -10.59 16.28 6.67
CA ALA A 202 -10.76 15.36 5.56
C ALA A 202 -10.38 13.91 5.92
N CYS A 203 -11.10 12.98 5.32
CA CYS A 203 -10.69 11.58 5.19
C CYS A 203 -10.10 11.34 3.78
N ILE A 204 -9.76 10.08 3.45
CA ILE A 204 -9.21 9.71 2.14
C ILE A 204 -10.03 10.26 0.97
N THR A 205 -11.36 10.15 1.02
CA THR A 205 -12.24 10.50 -0.11
C THR A 205 -13.20 11.64 0.15
N ARG A 206 -13.21 12.21 1.36
CA ARG A 206 -14.27 13.11 1.81
C ARG A 206 -13.72 14.31 2.58
N LEU A 207 -14.07 15.51 2.14
CA LEU A 207 -13.89 16.77 2.84
C LEU A 207 -15.06 16.96 3.81
N ARG A 208 -14.78 17.37 5.05
CA ARG A 208 -15.76 17.68 6.09
C ARG A 208 -15.56 19.12 6.53
N VAL A 209 -16.62 19.91 6.45
CA VAL A 209 -16.60 21.32 6.81
C VAL A 209 -17.72 21.56 7.81
N THR A 210 -17.39 22.13 8.96
CA THR A 210 -18.37 22.63 9.93
C THR A 210 -18.54 24.12 9.71
N LEU A 211 -19.78 24.58 9.54
CA LEU A 211 -20.10 25.96 9.24
C LEU A 211 -20.80 26.67 10.41
N HIS A 212 -20.74 27.99 10.44
CA HIS A 212 -21.53 28.83 11.33
C HIS A 212 -22.98 28.92 10.89
N ASP A 213 -23.21 29.09 9.59
CA ASP A 213 -24.52 29.15 8.98
C ASP A 213 -24.52 28.39 7.64
N MET A 214 -25.32 27.32 7.58
CA MET A 214 -25.44 26.48 6.39
C MET A 214 -26.18 27.19 5.24
N GLN A 215 -26.96 28.24 5.51
CA GLN A 215 -27.70 28.98 4.48
C GLN A 215 -26.79 29.82 3.58
N LEU A 216 -25.60 30.17 4.06
CA LEU A 216 -24.60 30.91 3.29
C LEU A 216 -23.79 30.02 2.34
N ALA A 217 -23.94 28.70 2.43
CA ALA A 217 -23.19 27.76 1.60
C ALA A 217 -23.97 27.35 0.35
N ASP A 218 -23.32 27.47 -0.81
CA ASP A 218 -23.83 27.08 -2.11
C ASP A 218 -23.41 25.65 -2.45
N VAL A 219 -24.32 24.71 -2.18
CA VAL A 219 -24.14 23.29 -2.47
C VAL A 219 -23.99 23.02 -3.97
N GLN A 220 -24.63 23.80 -4.84
CA GLN A 220 -24.52 23.61 -6.28
C GLN A 220 -23.16 24.06 -6.79
N ALA A 221 -22.67 25.23 -6.34
CA ALA A 221 -21.33 25.69 -6.65
C ALA A 221 -20.27 24.67 -6.21
N ILE A 222 -20.37 24.11 -5.01
CA ILE A 222 -19.41 23.08 -4.52
C ILE A 222 -19.39 21.83 -5.42
N LYS A 223 -20.55 21.41 -5.95
CA LYS A 223 -20.63 20.31 -6.94
C LYS A 223 -19.99 20.68 -8.27
N GLN A 224 -20.22 21.91 -8.75
CA GLN A 224 -19.60 22.42 -9.98
C GLN A 224 -18.07 22.53 -9.85
N LEU A 225 -17.58 22.81 -8.64
CA LEU A 225 -16.16 22.85 -8.28
C LEU A 225 -15.53 21.44 -8.12
N GLY A 226 -16.26 20.37 -8.45
CA GLY A 226 -15.70 19.01 -8.57
C GLY A 226 -16.13 18.03 -7.49
N ALA A 227 -17.01 18.43 -6.55
CA ALA A 227 -17.57 17.47 -5.61
C ALA A 227 -18.57 16.53 -6.32
N ARG A 228 -18.31 15.23 -6.27
CA ARG A 228 -19.23 14.22 -6.84
C ARG A 228 -20.57 14.20 -6.10
N GLU A 229 -20.49 14.38 -4.80
CA GLU A 229 -21.63 14.39 -3.91
C GLU A 229 -21.36 15.35 -2.76
N VAL A 230 -22.42 16.03 -2.31
CA VAL A 230 -22.39 16.93 -1.15
C VAL A 230 -23.57 16.58 -0.27
N LEU A 231 -23.28 16.27 0.99
CA LEU A 231 -24.23 15.89 2.03
C LEU A 231 -24.25 16.97 3.12
N VAL A 232 -25.44 17.35 3.55
CA VAL A 232 -25.65 18.36 4.60
C VAL A 232 -26.32 17.70 5.79
N ILE A 233 -25.70 17.81 6.98
CA ILE A 233 -26.20 17.26 8.23
C ILE A 233 -26.08 18.34 9.32
N GLY A 234 -27.16 19.09 9.55
CA GLY A 234 -27.15 20.25 10.44
C GLY A 234 -26.12 21.29 9.96
N ASP A 235 -25.18 21.65 10.84
CA ASP A 235 -24.09 22.60 10.56
C ASP A 235 -22.90 21.96 9.82
N ASN A 236 -22.95 20.67 9.51
CA ASN A 236 -21.85 19.96 8.86
C ASN A 236 -22.16 19.70 7.37
N LEU A 237 -21.23 20.14 6.52
CA LEU A 237 -21.20 19.83 5.10
C LEU A 237 -20.11 18.78 4.84
N GLN A 238 -20.45 17.73 4.09
CA GLN A 238 -19.50 16.73 3.64
C GLN A 238 -19.49 16.66 2.11
N ALA A 239 -18.33 16.84 1.49
CA ALA A 239 -18.17 16.80 0.05
C ALA A 239 -17.19 15.71 -0.37
N ILE A 240 -17.56 14.91 -1.38
CA ILE A 240 -16.74 13.80 -1.88
C ILE A 240 -15.92 14.29 -3.09
N PHE A 241 -14.64 14.56 -2.85
CA PHE A 241 -13.66 14.92 -3.88
C PHE A 241 -12.73 13.74 -4.25
N GLY A 242 -12.92 12.57 -3.64
CA GLY A 242 -12.01 11.45 -3.82
C GLY A 242 -10.67 11.69 -3.15
N THR A 243 -9.62 11.05 -3.63
CA THR A 243 -8.26 11.04 -3.04
C THR A 243 -7.61 12.42 -2.88
N GLN A 244 -8.25 13.47 -3.40
CA GLN A 244 -7.82 14.87 -3.29
C GLN A 244 -8.33 15.58 -2.03
N SER A 245 -9.23 14.97 -1.26
CA SER A 245 -9.92 15.64 -0.15
C SER A 245 -8.97 16.17 0.93
N ASP A 246 -7.91 15.42 1.27
CA ASP A 246 -6.91 15.86 2.25
C ASP A 246 -6.06 17.03 1.74
N HIS A 247 -5.82 17.08 0.43
CA HIS A 247 -5.12 18.20 -0.20
C HIS A 247 -6.01 19.46 -0.21
N ILE A 248 -7.29 19.35 -0.59
CA ILE A 248 -8.26 20.47 -0.55
C ILE A 248 -8.35 21.07 0.86
N LYS A 249 -8.41 20.21 1.89
CA LYS A 249 -8.39 20.66 3.30
C LYS A 249 -7.17 21.52 3.59
N THR A 250 -6.00 21.09 3.14
CA THR A 250 -4.73 21.80 3.38
C THR A 250 -4.74 23.17 2.72
N GLU A 251 -5.20 23.27 1.47
CA GLU A 251 -5.29 24.53 0.73
C GLU A 251 -6.33 25.48 1.33
N ILE A 252 -7.51 24.99 1.71
CA ILE A 252 -8.53 25.80 2.40
C ILE A 252 -7.95 26.37 3.70
N ASN A 253 -7.24 25.55 4.50
CA ASN A 253 -6.62 26.03 5.73
C ASN A 253 -5.55 27.09 5.47
N GLN A 254 -4.79 27.00 4.37
CA GLN A 254 -3.87 28.07 3.98
C GLN A 254 -4.61 29.37 3.64
N VAL A 255 -5.69 29.30 2.85
CA VAL A 255 -6.52 30.47 2.50
C VAL A 255 -7.13 31.13 3.75
N LEU A 256 -7.50 30.33 4.76
CA LEU A 256 -8.03 30.83 6.03
C LEU A 256 -6.99 31.54 6.90
N LEU A 257 -5.70 31.23 6.75
CA LEU A 257 -4.60 31.84 7.51
C LEU A 257 -4.09 33.16 6.91
N VAL A 258 -4.25 33.36 5.60
CA VAL A 258 -3.87 34.62 4.93
C VAL A 258 -4.96 35.66 5.20
N ASN A 259 -4.60 36.83 5.73
CA ASN A 259 -5.54 37.94 6.01
C ASN A 259 -6.08 38.57 4.73
#